data_AF-A0A397NK55-F1
#
_entry.id   AF-A0A397NK55-F1
#
_cell.length_a   1.000
_cell.length_b   1.000
_cell.length_c   1.000
_cell.angle_alpha   90.00
_cell.angle_beta   90.00
_cell.angle_gamma   90.00
#
_symmetry.space_group_name_H-M   'P 1'
#
loop_
_entity.id
_entity.type
_entity.pdbx_description
1 polymer ?
#
loop_
_entity_poly.entity_id
_entity_poly.type
_entity_poly.pdbx_seq_one_letter_code
_entity_poly.pdbx_strand_id
1 'polypeptide(L)'
;MKIRYALALAALLPILAACKADDGSTNTTAAPAEPAATPAATTEPTAAPAAGSEGAAPAAAEGEKAPAEAAPAAAPAPTTAALTGPAPVEGADYQVIPNGQPFQPAAGKIEVTEIFGYVCPACAAFQPLVGPWKAGLPSDVNFVYVPAMFGGTWDDYARAFYAAQTLGVQEKTHEALYAAIHSQKTLKGERGRDSVEDIAKFYAAYGVDPKQFAATMGSFAVNAKTNSAKQFAQRSQISGTPSIIVNGKYLVKGKSFPDMLRIADHLIARERGAAQAH
;
A
#
# COMPACT_ATOMS: atom_id res chain seq x y z
N MET A 1 -6.82 -64.79 -30.76
CA MET A 1 -7.65 -64.21 -31.85
C MET A 1 -7.13 -62.78 -32.05
N LYS A 2 -6.37 -62.44 -33.10
CA LYS A 2 -6.78 -62.23 -34.52
C LYS A 2 -8.07 -61.38 -34.59
N ILE A 3 -8.22 -60.23 -35.27
CA ILE A 3 -7.53 -59.56 -36.39
C ILE A 3 -8.18 -58.15 -36.55
N ARG A 4 -7.34 -57.11 -36.78
CA ARG A 4 -7.37 -56.02 -37.80
C ARG A 4 -8.67 -55.31 -38.21
N TYR A 5 -8.61 -53.98 -38.34
CA TYR A 5 -8.74 -53.13 -39.57
C TYR A 5 -8.67 -51.65 -39.09
N ALA A 6 -7.65 -50.82 -39.33
CA ALA A 6 -6.97 -50.36 -40.55
C ALA A 6 -7.84 -49.48 -41.47
N LEU A 7 -7.65 -48.16 -41.38
CA LEU A 7 -7.87 -47.09 -42.40
C LEU A 7 -7.52 -45.76 -41.70
N ALA A 8 -6.32 -45.17 -41.76
CA ALA A 8 -5.53 -44.67 -42.89
C ALA A 8 -6.24 -43.59 -43.71
N LEU A 9 -5.94 -42.31 -43.43
CA LEU A 9 -5.64 -41.33 -44.47
C LEU A 9 -4.74 -40.22 -43.91
N ALA A 10 -3.47 -40.28 -44.28
CA ALA A 10 -2.47 -39.23 -44.10
C ALA A 10 -2.40 -38.40 -45.39
N ALA A 11 -2.32 -37.08 -45.26
CA ALA A 11 -1.77 -36.21 -46.31
C ALA A 11 -1.49 -34.81 -45.73
N LEU A 12 -0.25 -34.55 -45.31
CA LEU A 12 0.33 -33.21 -45.22
C LEU A 12 1.83 -33.35 -45.46
N LEU A 13 2.22 -33.17 -46.73
CA LEU A 13 3.60 -33.09 -47.19
C LEU A 13 3.98 -31.61 -47.36
N PRO A 14 5.17 -31.17 -46.87
CA PRO A 14 5.71 -29.84 -47.09
C PRO A 14 6.68 -29.85 -48.28
N ILE A 15 6.63 -28.84 -49.17
CA ILE A 15 7.59 -28.70 -50.28
C ILE A 15 7.95 -27.21 -50.53
N LEU A 16 9.21 -26.92 -50.19
CA LEU A 16 10.26 -26.15 -50.89
C LEU A 16 10.22 -24.63 -51.14
N ALA A 17 11.38 -24.05 -50.77
CA ALA A 17 12.25 -23.11 -51.53
C ALA A 17 11.79 -21.65 -51.68
N ALA A 18 12.65 -20.65 -51.87
CA ALA A 18 14.07 -20.34 -51.62
C ALA A 18 14.23 -18.85 -52.04
N CYS A 19 15.38 -18.23 -51.72
CA CYS A 19 15.90 -16.90 -52.07
C CYS A 19 15.41 -16.30 -53.42
N LYS A 20 15.28 -14.98 -53.65
CA LYS A 20 16.32 -13.93 -53.59
C LYS A 20 15.71 -12.55 -53.97
N ALA A 21 16.35 -11.49 -53.46
CA ALA A 21 16.40 -10.05 -53.80
C ALA A 21 15.52 -9.45 -54.90
N ASP A 22 15.04 -8.22 -54.66
CA ASP A 22 15.32 -7.11 -55.58
C ASP A 22 15.35 -5.73 -54.89
N ASP A 23 16.17 -4.89 -55.48
CA ASP A 23 16.73 -3.64 -54.97
C ASP A 23 15.85 -2.42 -55.27
N GLY A 24 15.97 -1.38 -54.44
CA GLY A 24 15.23 -0.12 -54.62
C GLY A 24 15.76 0.99 -53.73
N SER A 25 17.02 1.37 -53.96
CA SER A 25 17.68 2.52 -53.35
C SER A 25 16.97 3.84 -53.66
N THR A 26 16.90 4.76 -52.69
CA THR A 26 17.62 6.05 -52.79
C THR A 26 17.60 6.84 -51.47
N ASN A 27 18.82 6.99 -50.93
CA ASN A 27 19.44 8.19 -50.35
C ASN A 27 18.78 8.93 -49.17
N THR A 28 19.45 8.92 -48.00
CA THR A 28 20.59 9.85 -47.73
C THR A 28 21.18 9.59 -46.32
N THR A 29 22.32 8.92 -46.31
CA THR A 29 23.61 9.26 -45.68
C THR A 29 23.67 10.13 -44.40
N ALA A 30 24.15 9.44 -43.34
CA ALA A 30 25.23 9.77 -42.40
C ALA A 30 25.07 10.84 -41.29
N ALA A 31 25.02 10.35 -40.05
CA ALA A 31 25.96 10.74 -38.98
C ALA A 31 27.24 9.86 -39.12
N PRO A 32 28.38 10.07 -38.41
CA PRO A 32 28.59 10.87 -37.19
C PRO A 32 29.93 11.65 -37.15
N ALA A 33 30.14 12.50 -36.14
CA ALA A 33 31.44 12.66 -35.47
C ALA A 33 31.34 13.66 -34.32
N GLU A 34 31.57 13.16 -33.11
CA GLU A 34 32.16 13.89 -31.99
C GLU A 34 33.64 14.22 -32.33
N PRO A 35 34.22 15.27 -31.74
CA PRO A 35 35.27 14.97 -30.77
C PRO A 35 35.28 15.88 -29.53
N ALA A 36 35.72 15.27 -28.44
CA ALA A 36 36.08 15.87 -27.16
C ALA A 36 37.27 16.86 -27.25
N ALA A 37 37.30 17.84 -26.34
CA ALA A 37 38.38 18.06 -25.35
C ALA A 37 38.37 19.50 -24.77
N THR A 38 38.43 19.55 -23.43
CA THR A 38 38.72 20.70 -22.54
C THR A 38 40.17 21.21 -22.71
N PRO A 39 40.53 22.40 -22.19
CA PRO A 39 41.16 22.43 -20.84
C PRO A 39 40.89 23.68 -19.97
N ALA A 40 41.38 23.55 -18.73
CA ALA A 40 41.19 24.30 -17.48
C ALA A 40 41.72 25.75 -17.39
N ALA A 41 41.24 26.49 -16.37
CA ALA A 41 42.01 27.25 -15.35
C ALA A 41 41.04 27.85 -14.30
N THR A 42 41.00 27.35 -13.07
CA THR A 42 41.73 27.81 -11.85
C THR A 42 41.28 29.17 -11.30
N THR A 43 40.68 29.18 -10.10
CA THR A 43 41.03 30.11 -9.00
C THR A 43 40.48 29.58 -7.67
N GLU A 44 41.42 29.23 -6.80
CA GLU A 44 41.28 29.17 -5.34
C GLU A 44 41.30 30.62 -4.78
N PRO A 45 40.85 30.90 -3.54
CA PRO A 45 41.81 30.78 -2.42
C PRO A 45 41.23 30.33 -1.06
N THR A 46 42.01 29.49 -0.39
CA THR A 46 42.56 29.60 0.98
C THR A 46 41.68 29.98 2.18
N ALA A 47 41.46 28.95 3.02
CA ALA A 47 41.65 28.81 4.47
C ALA A 47 41.60 29.99 5.49
N ALA A 48 40.93 29.64 6.60
CA ALA A 48 40.85 30.16 7.99
C ALA A 48 42.23 30.53 8.65
N PRO A 49 42.37 31.04 9.93
CA PRO A 49 41.63 30.62 11.16
C PRO A 49 41.52 31.62 12.36
N ALA A 50 41.10 31.05 13.51
CA ALA A 50 41.24 31.49 14.93
C ALA A 50 40.18 32.48 15.49
N ALA A 51 39.43 32.25 16.58
CA ALA A 51 39.61 31.67 17.93
C ALA A 51 39.77 32.74 19.04
N GLY A 52 39.09 32.52 20.18
CA GLY A 52 39.18 33.24 21.46
C GLY A 52 37.79 33.53 22.06
N SER A 53 37.21 32.73 22.97
CA SER A 53 37.57 32.34 24.35
C SER A 53 37.30 33.40 25.41
N GLU A 54 36.47 33.04 26.40
CA GLU A 54 36.50 33.32 27.86
C GLU A 54 35.05 33.38 28.37
N GLY A 55 34.62 32.76 29.48
CA GLY A 55 35.28 32.03 30.54
C GLY A 55 34.33 31.95 31.75
N ALA A 56 34.69 31.10 32.72
CA ALA A 56 34.21 31.03 34.11
C ALA A 56 33.01 30.11 34.44
N ALA A 57 33.36 28.89 34.88
CA ALA A 57 32.78 28.26 36.08
C ALA A 57 33.52 28.78 37.34
N PRO A 58 33.05 28.49 38.58
CA PRO A 58 33.51 27.25 39.22
C PRO A 58 32.55 26.54 40.22
N ALA A 59 32.88 25.26 40.46
CA ALA A 59 32.84 24.45 41.70
C ALA A 59 31.49 24.14 42.40
N ALA A 60 31.04 22.87 42.42
CA ALA A 60 31.30 21.79 43.41
C ALA A 60 30.27 21.83 44.57
N ALA A 61 29.71 20.76 45.14
CA ALA A 61 30.01 19.34 45.15
C ALA A 61 28.77 18.51 45.61
N GLU A 62 28.89 17.19 45.48
CA GLU A 62 28.30 16.11 46.31
C GLU A 62 26.81 15.74 46.20
N GLY A 63 26.57 14.44 45.94
CA GLY A 63 25.28 13.80 46.17
C GLY A 63 24.99 12.58 45.30
N GLU A 64 25.91 11.62 45.21
CA GLU A 64 25.67 10.30 44.60
C GLU A 64 24.52 9.58 45.35
N LYS A 65 23.36 9.43 44.69
CA LYS A 65 22.31 8.51 45.10
C LYS A 65 21.84 7.74 43.87
N ALA A 66 22.33 6.50 43.77
CA ALA A 66 21.90 5.53 42.78
C ALA A 66 20.37 5.40 42.77
N PRO A 67 19.68 5.52 41.62
CA PRO A 67 18.29 5.13 41.53
C PRO A 67 18.24 3.61 41.57
N ALA A 68 17.54 3.08 42.58
CA ALA A 68 17.13 1.69 42.63
C ALA A 68 16.45 1.33 41.31
N GLU A 69 16.91 0.23 40.73
CA GLU A 69 16.34 -0.44 39.56
C GLU A 69 14.84 -0.67 39.81
N ALA A 70 14.02 0.22 39.25
CA ALA A 70 12.58 0.08 39.28
C ALA A 70 12.24 -1.11 38.40
N ALA A 71 11.79 -2.20 39.04
CA ALA A 71 11.20 -3.33 38.36
C ALA A 71 10.20 -2.83 37.30
N PRO A 72 10.21 -3.37 36.07
CA PRO A 72 9.35 -2.89 35.01
C PRO A 72 7.90 -3.04 35.48
N ALA A 73 7.21 -1.91 35.60
CA ALA A 73 5.76 -1.88 35.81
C ALA A 73 5.15 -2.73 34.69
N ALA A 74 4.49 -3.83 35.07
CA ALA A 74 3.80 -4.70 34.15
C ALA A 74 2.88 -3.85 33.28
N ALA A 75 3.14 -3.83 31.96
CA ALA A 75 2.27 -3.18 31.00
C ALA A 75 0.83 -3.67 31.23
N PRO A 76 -0.17 -2.78 31.25
CA PRO A 76 -1.54 -3.18 31.47
C PRO A 76 -1.91 -4.24 30.42
N ALA A 77 -2.44 -5.38 30.88
CA ALA A 77 -2.89 -6.43 29.99
C ALA A 77 -3.91 -5.84 28.99
N PRO A 78 -3.82 -6.17 27.69
CA PRO A 78 -4.75 -5.66 26.70
C PRO A 78 -6.17 -6.04 27.12
N THR A 79 -7.01 -5.02 27.32
CA THR A 79 -8.42 -5.24 27.62
C THR A 79 -9.06 -5.85 26.37
N THR A 80 -9.29 -7.16 26.39
CA THR A 80 -10.07 -7.84 25.34
C THR A 80 -11.47 -7.24 25.38
N ALA A 81 -11.81 -6.43 24.39
CA ALA A 81 -13.18 -5.94 24.23
C ALA A 81 -14.13 -7.15 24.18
N ALA A 82 -15.20 -7.10 24.97
CA ALA A 82 -16.19 -8.17 24.99
C ALA A 82 -16.82 -8.32 23.60
N LEU A 83 -16.75 -9.53 23.03
CA LEU A 83 -17.36 -9.82 21.74
C LEU A 83 -18.88 -9.65 21.83
N THR A 84 -19.46 -9.00 20.82
CA THR A 84 -20.90 -8.76 20.75
C THR A 84 -21.55 -9.57 19.63
N GLY A 85 -22.82 -9.95 19.82
CA GLY A 85 -23.58 -10.72 18.83
C GLY A 85 -23.10 -12.16 18.63
N PRO A 86 -23.67 -12.88 17.65
CA PRO A 86 -23.40 -14.30 17.44
C PRO A 86 -21.99 -14.53 16.85
N ALA A 87 -21.40 -15.69 17.12
CA ALA A 87 -20.19 -16.12 16.45
C ALA A 87 -20.41 -16.22 14.93
N PRO A 88 -19.43 -15.80 14.09
CA PRO A 88 -19.59 -15.79 12.64
C PRO A 88 -19.49 -17.20 12.04
N VAL A 89 -20.32 -17.45 11.04
CA VAL A 89 -20.45 -18.73 10.33
C VAL A 89 -19.72 -18.66 8.98
N GLU A 90 -18.89 -19.67 8.70
CA GLU A 90 -18.21 -19.80 7.41
C GLU A 90 -19.22 -19.96 6.25
N GLY A 91 -18.94 -19.31 5.12
CA GLY A 91 -19.81 -19.32 3.94
C GLY A 91 -20.99 -18.34 4.02
N ALA A 92 -21.34 -17.86 5.22
CA ALA A 92 -22.39 -16.86 5.43
C ALA A 92 -21.83 -15.49 5.85
N ASP A 93 -21.04 -15.45 6.92
CA ASP A 93 -20.52 -14.21 7.52
C ASP A 93 -19.07 -13.92 7.11
N TYR A 94 -18.33 -14.94 6.73
CA TYR A 94 -16.99 -14.82 6.16
C TYR A 94 -16.68 -15.99 5.22
N GLN A 95 -15.64 -15.84 4.41
CA GLN A 95 -15.08 -16.90 3.57
C GLN A 95 -13.61 -17.10 3.90
N VAL A 96 -13.16 -18.35 3.95
CA VAL A 96 -11.73 -18.66 4.05
C VAL A 96 -11.08 -18.44 2.69
N ILE A 97 -10.00 -17.67 2.68
CA ILE A 97 -9.18 -17.44 1.49
C ILE A 97 -8.23 -18.64 1.36
N PRO A 98 -8.29 -19.41 0.25
CA PRO A 98 -7.38 -20.53 0.04
C PRO A 98 -5.93 -20.06 0.05
N ASN A 99 -5.10 -20.70 0.88
CA ASN A 99 -3.70 -20.31 1.10
C ASN A 99 -3.53 -18.83 1.50
N GLY A 100 -4.52 -18.26 2.18
CA GLY A 100 -4.52 -16.88 2.63
C GLY A 100 -3.30 -16.54 3.49
N GLN A 101 -2.67 -15.41 3.19
CA GLN A 101 -1.51 -14.89 3.91
C GLN A 101 -1.70 -13.38 4.16
N PRO A 102 -1.24 -12.86 5.31
CA PRO A 102 -1.27 -11.42 5.59
C PRO A 102 -0.59 -10.61 4.48
N PHE A 103 -1.02 -9.37 4.30
CA PHE A 103 -0.47 -8.45 3.30
C PHE A 103 0.88 -7.87 3.72
N GLN A 104 0.97 -7.42 4.97
CA GLN A 104 2.12 -6.81 5.64
C GLN A 104 2.26 -7.43 7.04
N PRO A 105 2.67 -8.72 7.12
CA PRO A 105 2.80 -9.42 8.39
C PRO A 105 3.75 -8.68 9.33
N ALA A 106 3.29 -8.44 10.56
CA ALA A 106 4.11 -7.92 11.65
C ALA A 106 4.21 -8.98 12.74
N ALA A 107 5.43 -9.18 13.27
CA ALA A 107 5.70 -10.22 14.25
C ALA A 107 4.78 -10.09 15.47
N GLY A 108 4.08 -11.18 15.81
CA GLY A 108 3.15 -11.22 16.95
C GLY A 108 1.90 -10.35 16.79
N LYS A 109 1.55 -9.90 15.58
CA LYS A 109 0.33 -9.12 15.32
C LYS A 109 -0.66 -9.89 14.46
N ILE A 110 -1.94 -9.73 14.78
CA ILE A 110 -3.05 -10.13 13.93
C ILE A 110 -3.29 -8.99 12.95
N GLU A 111 -3.07 -9.24 11.65
CA GLU A 111 -3.35 -8.21 10.65
C GLU A 111 -4.86 -8.10 10.41
N VAL A 112 -5.37 -6.88 10.34
CA VAL A 112 -6.68 -6.60 9.74
C VAL A 112 -6.48 -5.65 8.58
N THR A 113 -6.85 -6.10 7.39
CA THR A 113 -6.74 -5.30 6.18
C THR A 113 -8.11 -4.77 5.76
N GLU A 114 -8.19 -3.47 5.47
CA GLU A 114 -9.28 -2.89 4.67
C GLU A 114 -8.81 -2.69 3.23
N ILE A 115 -9.42 -3.42 2.30
CA ILE A 115 -9.32 -3.09 0.88
C ILE A 115 -10.36 -2.02 0.56
N PHE A 116 -9.90 -0.85 0.14
CA PHE A 116 -10.71 0.35 0.00
C PHE A 116 -10.43 1.07 -1.33
N GLY A 117 -11.23 2.09 -1.66
CA GLY A 117 -10.88 3.08 -2.67
C GLY A 117 -11.34 4.47 -2.26
N TYR A 118 -10.51 5.49 -2.48
CA TYR A 118 -10.89 6.88 -2.16
C TYR A 118 -12.09 7.36 -2.98
N VAL A 119 -12.24 6.85 -4.19
CA VAL A 119 -13.35 7.23 -5.08
C VAL A 119 -14.63 6.42 -4.83
N CYS A 120 -14.57 5.40 -3.97
CA CYS A 120 -15.72 4.55 -3.64
C CYS A 120 -16.65 5.25 -2.62
N PRO A 121 -17.93 5.50 -2.97
CA PRO A 121 -18.88 6.11 -2.04
C PRO A 121 -19.14 5.25 -0.79
N ALA A 122 -19.17 3.92 -0.94
CA ALA A 122 -19.36 3.00 0.18
C ALA A 122 -18.17 3.02 1.15
N CYS A 123 -16.93 3.15 0.64
CA CYS A 123 -15.77 3.28 1.52
C CYS A 123 -15.80 4.61 2.28
N ALA A 124 -16.19 5.70 1.63
CA ALA A 124 -16.33 7.01 2.29
C ALA A 124 -17.39 6.97 3.41
N ALA A 125 -18.52 6.29 3.17
CA ALA A 125 -19.55 6.09 4.18
C ALA A 125 -19.14 5.15 5.32
N PHE A 126 -18.14 4.29 5.08
CA PHE A 126 -17.60 3.37 6.08
C PHE A 126 -16.58 4.02 7.03
N GLN A 127 -15.84 5.04 6.57
CA GLN A 127 -14.78 5.66 7.35
C GLN A 127 -15.21 6.18 8.74
N PRO A 128 -16.38 6.82 8.92
CA PRO A 128 -16.86 7.24 10.24
C PRO A 128 -17.06 6.09 11.24
N LEU A 129 -17.21 4.85 10.77
CA LEU A 129 -17.31 3.65 11.60
C LEU A 129 -15.95 2.99 11.81
N VAL A 130 -15.16 2.82 10.74
CA VAL A 130 -13.86 2.14 10.83
C VAL A 130 -12.84 2.96 11.60
N GLY A 131 -12.89 4.30 11.55
CA GLY A 131 -11.94 5.19 12.24
C GLY A 131 -11.93 4.97 13.76
N PRO A 132 -13.07 5.17 14.45
CA PRO A 132 -13.17 4.90 15.88
C PRO A 132 -12.93 3.43 16.24
N TRP A 133 -13.42 2.49 15.42
CA TRP A 133 -13.20 1.06 15.65
C TRP A 133 -11.71 0.70 15.60
N LYS A 134 -10.99 1.16 14.57
CA LYS A 134 -9.54 1.00 14.41
C LYS A 134 -8.78 1.60 15.60
N ALA A 135 -9.18 2.78 16.07
CA ALA A 135 -8.56 3.43 17.22
C ALA A 135 -8.77 2.65 18.54
N GLY A 136 -9.83 1.84 18.62
CA GLY A 136 -10.13 0.96 19.76
C GLY A 136 -9.51 -0.44 19.66
N LEU A 137 -8.78 -0.76 18.58
CA LEU A 137 -8.17 -2.07 18.42
C LEU A 137 -7.07 -2.30 19.48
N PRO A 138 -6.97 -3.52 20.03
CA PRO A 138 -5.93 -3.85 20.98
C PRO A 138 -4.55 -3.85 20.33
N SER A 139 -3.51 -3.69 21.15
CA SER A 139 -2.13 -3.52 20.69
C SER A 139 -1.58 -4.70 19.89
N ASP A 140 -2.19 -5.89 19.98
CA ASP A 140 -1.81 -7.08 19.22
C ASP A 140 -2.45 -7.15 17.82
N VAL A 141 -3.19 -6.13 17.41
CA VAL A 141 -3.78 -6.02 16.07
C VAL A 141 -3.02 -4.95 15.27
N ASN A 142 -2.69 -5.27 14.02
CA ASN A 142 -2.13 -4.33 13.05
C ASN A 142 -3.18 -4.05 11.97
N PHE A 143 -3.70 -2.82 11.93
CA PHE A 143 -4.65 -2.42 10.89
C PHE A 143 -3.93 -1.85 9.68
N VAL A 144 -4.23 -2.36 8.49
CA VAL A 144 -3.57 -1.99 7.23
C VAL A 144 -4.59 -1.58 6.18
N TYR A 145 -4.40 -0.40 5.59
CA TYR A 145 -5.16 0.03 4.42
C TYR A 145 -4.51 -0.48 3.14
N VAL A 146 -5.30 -1.05 2.24
CA VAL A 146 -4.85 -1.53 0.92
C VAL A 146 -5.75 -0.93 -0.17
N PRO A 147 -5.27 0.02 -0.98
CA PRO A 147 -6.10 0.61 -2.02
C PRO A 147 -6.34 -0.38 -3.17
N ALA A 148 -7.58 -0.46 -3.64
CA ALA A 148 -7.99 -1.28 -4.76
C ALA A 148 -7.52 -0.68 -6.10
N MET A 149 -6.90 -1.53 -6.93
CA MET A 149 -6.41 -1.20 -8.27
C MET A 149 -7.40 -1.67 -9.35
N PHE A 150 -8.57 -1.03 -9.41
CA PHE A 150 -9.66 -1.37 -10.34
C PHE A 150 -9.58 -0.66 -11.70
N GLY A 151 -8.49 0.06 -11.97
CA GLY A 151 -8.24 0.73 -13.26
C GLY A 151 -8.67 2.19 -13.30
N GLY A 152 -8.15 2.92 -14.28
CA GLY A 152 -8.50 4.32 -14.52
C GLY A 152 -8.29 5.21 -13.29
N THR A 153 -9.32 5.97 -12.92
CA THR A 153 -9.28 6.88 -11.76
C THR A 153 -8.97 6.15 -10.45
N TRP A 154 -9.38 4.88 -10.28
CA TRP A 154 -9.09 4.11 -9.05
C TRP A 154 -7.58 3.95 -8.83
N ASP A 155 -6.85 3.62 -9.89
CA ASP A 155 -5.40 3.42 -9.83
C ASP A 155 -4.65 4.72 -9.52
N ASP A 156 -5.16 5.87 -10.00
CA ASP A 156 -4.58 7.18 -9.71
C ASP A 156 -4.70 7.52 -8.22
N TYR A 157 -5.85 7.27 -7.61
CA TYR A 157 -6.05 7.46 -6.16
C TYR A 157 -5.36 6.41 -5.30
N ALA A 158 -5.16 5.20 -5.79
CA ALA A 158 -4.34 4.18 -5.12
C ALA A 158 -2.86 4.56 -5.10
N ARG A 159 -2.33 5.10 -6.22
CA ARG A 159 -0.99 5.70 -6.24
C ARG A 159 -0.89 6.89 -5.28
N ALA A 160 -1.92 7.74 -5.22
CA ALA A 160 -1.98 8.86 -4.29
C ALA A 160 -1.91 8.40 -2.82
N PHE A 161 -2.61 7.32 -2.44
CA PHE A 161 -2.50 6.73 -1.10
C PHE A 161 -1.05 6.38 -0.75
N TYR A 162 -0.37 5.62 -1.61
CA TYR A 162 1.01 5.19 -1.33
C TYR A 162 2.03 6.32 -1.45
N ALA A 163 1.79 7.32 -2.29
CA ALA A 163 2.58 8.55 -2.32
C ALA A 163 2.45 9.32 -1.00
N ALA A 164 1.22 9.50 -0.51
CA ALA A 164 0.95 10.13 0.78
C ALA A 164 1.59 9.36 1.95
N GLN A 165 1.62 8.03 1.92
CA GLN A 165 2.32 7.23 2.93
C GLN A 165 3.83 7.45 2.86
N THR A 166 4.39 7.46 1.65
CA THR A 166 5.82 7.68 1.41
C THR A 166 6.27 9.05 1.88
N LEU A 167 5.41 10.06 1.75
CA LEU A 167 5.66 11.44 2.17
C LEU A 167 5.19 11.74 3.60
N GLY A 168 4.72 10.74 4.35
CA GLY A 168 4.36 10.88 5.76
C GLY A 168 3.11 11.72 6.04
N VAL A 169 2.24 11.94 5.04
CA VAL A 169 1.01 12.74 5.19
C VAL A 169 -0.28 11.92 5.18
N GLN A 170 -0.21 10.62 4.87
CA GLN A 170 -1.41 9.79 4.67
C GLN A 170 -2.39 9.80 5.85
N GLU A 171 -1.92 9.68 7.10
CA GLU A 171 -2.81 9.66 8.27
C GLU A 171 -3.63 10.96 8.39
N LYS A 172 -3.01 12.11 8.11
CA LYS A 172 -3.65 13.43 8.20
C LYS A 172 -4.61 13.68 7.02
N THR A 173 -4.35 13.04 5.88
CA THR A 173 -5.08 13.33 4.63
C THR A 173 -6.11 12.28 4.27
N HIS A 174 -6.16 11.11 4.93
CA HIS A 174 -7.04 10.01 4.54
C HIS A 174 -8.52 10.43 4.49
N GLU A 175 -9.05 10.90 5.62
CA GLU A 175 -10.42 11.40 5.73
C GLU A 175 -10.65 12.66 4.88
N ALA A 176 -9.65 13.55 4.84
CA ALA A 176 -9.77 14.79 4.12
C ALA A 176 -9.88 14.59 2.59
N LEU A 177 -9.19 13.57 2.05
CA LEU A 177 -9.28 13.23 0.63
C LEU A 177 -10.64 12.59 0.30
N TYR A 178 -11.18 11.75 1.18
CA TYR A 178 -12.57 11.29 1.07
C TYR A 178 -13.54 12.47 1.06
N ALA A 179 -13.39 13.42 1.98
CA ALA A 179 -14.24 14.60 2.04
C ALA A 179 -14.13 15.46 0.77
N ALA A 180 -12.92 15.64 0.22
CA ALA A 180 -12.67 16.37 -1.02
C ALA A 180 -13.43 15.78 -2.22
N ILE A 181 -13.51 14.44 -2.30
CA ILE A 181 -14.16 13.74 -3.41
C ILE A 181 -15.68 13.69 -3.25
N HIS A 182 -16.16 13.26 -2.07
CA HIS A 182 -17.55 12.84 -1.87
C HIS A 182 -18.45 13.96 -1.31
N SER A 183 -17.91 14.81 -0.44
CA SER A 183 -18.71 15.85 0.24
C SER A 183 -18.50 17.22 -0.40
N GLN A 184 -17.24 17.66 -0.49
CA GLN A 184 -16.85 18.99 -0.98
C GLN A 184 -16.83 19.05 -2.51
N LYS A 185 -16.65 17.90 -3.16
CA LYS A 185 -16.62 17.75 -4.62
C LYS A 185 -15.55 18.59 -5.32
N THR A 186 -14.50 18.99 -4.60
CA THR A 186 -13.34 19.73 -5.12
C THR A 186 -12.46 18.85 -6.01
N LEU A 187 -12.47 17.53 -5.76
CA LEU A 187 -11.97 16.50 -6.66
C LEU A 187 -13.14 15.70 -7.23
N LYS A 188 -13.04 15.26 -8.48
CA LYS A 188 -14.14 14.61 -9.21
C LYS A 188 -14.37 13.17 -8.78
N GLY A 189 -13.31 12.40 -8.52
CA GLY A 189 -13.42 10.96 -8.25
C GLY A 189 -14.16 10.24 -9.38
N GLU A 190 -15.11 9.34 -9.07
CA GLU A 190 -15.90 8.62 -10.10
C GLU A 190 -16.86 9.51 -10.90
N ARG A 191 -17.11 10.77 -10.48
CA ARG A 191 -17.93 11.71 -11.25
C ARG A 191 -17.21 12.25 -12.48
N GLY A 192 -15.94 11.89 -12.69
CA GLY A 192 -15.12 12.29 -13.83
C GLY A 192 -13.72 11.71 -13.76
N ARG A 193 -12.73 12.52 -14.14
CA ARG A 193 -11.30 12.18 -14.00
C ARG A 193 -10.56 13.38 -13.47
N ASP A 194 -9.70 13.14 -12.48
CA ASP A 194 -8.73 14.09 -11.98
C ASP A 194 -7.36 13.70 -12.54
N SER A 195 -6.59 14.70 -12.94
CA SER A 195 -5.20 14.50 -13.35
C SER A 195 -4.32 14.21 -12.12
N VAL A 196 -3.10 13.75 -12.35
CA VAL A 196 -2.10 13.58 -11.27
C VAL A 196 -1.82 14.94 -10.63
N GLU A 197 -1.81 16.01 -11.41
CA GLU A 197 -1.61 17.39 -10.98
C GLU A 197 -2.76 17.89 -10.10
N ASP A 198 -4.02 17.56 -10.46
CA ASP A 198 -5.19 17.90 -9.64
C ASP A 198 -5.10 17.23 -8.26
N ILE A 199 -4.76 15.94 -8.24
CA ILE A 199 -4.58 15.18 -6.99
C ILE A 199 -3.42 15.74 -6.19
N ALA A 200 -2.27 16.01 -6.82
CA ALA A 200 -1.10 16.57 -6.14
C ALA A 200 -1.37 17.95 -5.53
N LYS A 201 -2.15 18.80 -6.21
CA LYS A 201 -2.54 20.13 -5.71
C LYS A 201 -3.33 20.05 -4.39
N PHE A 202 -4.14 19.02 -4.19
CA PHE A 202 -4.83 18.80 -2.90
C PHE A 202 -3.83 18.69 -1.74
N TYR A 203 -2.70 17.99 -1.96
CA TYR A 203 -1.69 17.78 -0.92
C TYR A 203 -0.85 19.04 -0.60
N ALA A 204 -0.91 20.08 -1.43
CA ALA A 204 -0.29 21.38 -1.14
C ALA A 204 -0.82 22.01 0.16
N ALA A 205 -2.13 21.86 0.43
CA ALA A 205 -2.76 22.35 1.66
C ALA A 205 -2.25 21.63 2.93
N TYR A 206 -1.53 20.52 2.76
CA TYR A 206 -0.96 19.71 3.83
C TYR A 206 0.58 19.79 3.87
N GLY A 207 1.16 20.81 3.21
CA GLY A 207 2.59 21.10 3.27
C GLY A 207 3.46 20.28 2.32
N VAL A 208 2.89 19.63 1.32
CA VAL A 208 3.65 18.87 0.31
C VAL A 208 3.76 19.66 -0.99
N ASP A 209 4.96 19.76 -1.56
CA ASP A 209 5.13 20.34 -2.89
C ASP A 209 4.38 19.50 -3.96
N PRO A 210 3.53 20.10 -4.81
CA PRO A 210 2.76 19.36 -5.81
C PRO A 210 3.63 18.60 -6.82
N LYS A 211 4.80 19.13 -7.21
CA LYS A 211 5.68 18.43 -8.16
C LYS A 211 6.32 17.22 -7.50
N GLN A 212 6.74 17.36 -6.24
CA GLN A 212 7.24 16.25 -5.43
C GLN A 212 6.16 15.16 -5.26
N PHE A 213 4.91 15.54 -4.98
CA PHE A 213 3.82 14.58 -4.83
C PHE A 213 3.56 13.83 -6.14
N ALA A 214 3.41 14.55 -7.25
CA ALA A 214 3.21 13.97 -8.58
C ALA A 214 4.35 13.02 -8.98
N ALA A 215 5.60 13.42 -8.74
CA ALA A 215 6.77 12.56 -8.99
C ALA A 215 6.74 11.30 -8.11
N THR A 216 6.34 11.43 -6.84
CA THR A 216 6.24 10.29 -5.91
C THR A 216 5.16 9.31 -6.36
N MET A 217 4.00 9.80 -6.83
CA MET A 217 2.94 8.94 -7.38
C MET A 217 3.43 8.07 -8.54
N GLY A 218 4.33 8.59 -9.38
CA GLY A 218 4.92 7.87 -10.51
C GLY A 218 6.17 7.04 -10.15
N SER A 219 6.61 7.05 -8.89
CA SER A 219 7.86 6.41 -8.49
C SER A 219 7.80 4.88 -8.56
N PHE A 220 8.97 4.25 -8.77
CA PHE A 220 9.11 2.79 -8.74
C PHE A 220 8.58 2.19 -7.43
N ALA A 221 8.87 2.81 -6.29
CA ALA A 221 8.43 2.34 -4.99
C ALA A 221 6.89 2.34 -4.85
N VAL A 222 6.23 3.40 -5.32
CA VAL A 222 4.75 3.47 -5.32
C VAL A 222 4.17 2.44 -6.29
N ASN A 223 4.74 2.27 -7.48
CA ASN A 223 4.31 1.26 -8.45
C ASN A 223 4.47 -0.18 -7.91
N ALA A 224 5.54 -0.46 -7.16
CA ALA A 224 5.72 -1.76 -6.51
C ALA A 224 4.62 -2.01 -5.47
N LYS A 225 4.34 -1.02 -4.60
CA LYS A 225 3.27 -1.12 -3.58
C LYS A 225 1.89 -1.32 -4.18
N THR A 226 1.53 -0.57 -5.23
CA THR A 226 0.23 -0.73 -5.91
C THR A 226 0.11 -2.08 -6.60
N ASN A 227 1.19 -2.61 -7.19
CA ASN A 227 1.19 -3.97 -7.75
C ASN A 227 0.99 -5.04 -6.66
N SER A 228 1.65 -4.91 -5.52
CA SER A 228 1.42 -5.81 -4.38
C SER A 228 -0.02 -5.74 -3.86
N ALA A 229 -0.58 -4.53 -3.76
CA ALA A 229 -1.98 -4.32 -3.37
C ALA A 229 -2.96 -4.98 -4.35
N LYS A 230 -2.73 -4.81 -5.65
CA LYS A 230 -3.51 -5.47 -6.72
C LYS A 230 -3.48 -6.98 -6.59
N GLN A 231 -2.29 -7.56 -6.44
CA GLN A 231 -2.14 -9.01 -6.27
C GLN A 231 -2.80 -9.52 -4.99
N PHE A 232 -2.79 -8.73 -3.91
CA PHE A 232 -3.49 -9.08 -2.68
C PHE A 232 -4.99 -9.11 -2.87
N ALA A 233 -5.57 -8.04 -3.43
CA ALA A 233 -6.99 -7.99 -3.75
C ALA A 233 -7.44 -9.18 -4.63
N GLN A 234 -6.63 -9.52 -5.65
CA GLN A 234 -6.91 -10.65 -6.55
C GLN A 234 -6.88 -12.00 -5.83
N ARG A 235 -5.81 -12.30 -5.08
CA ARG A 235 -5.69 -13.59 -4.37
C ARG A 235 -6.68 -13.73 -3.22
N SER A 236 -7.12 -12.61 -2.64
CA SER A 236 -8.15 -12.57 -1.62
C SER A 236 -9.57 -12.66 -2.17
N GLN A 237 -9.73 -12.72 -3.50
CA GLN A 237 -11.02 -12.94 -4.18
C GLN A 237 -12.10 -11.92 -3.78
N ILE A 238 -11.71 -10.66 -3.56
CA ILE A 238 -12.69 -9.62 -3.24
C ILE A 238 -13.59 -9.35 -4.45
N SER A 239 -14.87 -9.08 -4.16
CA SER A 239 -15.87 -8.72 -5.18
C SER A 239 -16.17 -7.22 -5.23
N GLY A 240 -15.57 -6.42 -4.33
CA GLY A 240 -15.83 -4.99 -4.23
C GLY A 240 -15.17 -4.37 -2.99
N THR A 241 -15.47 -3.09 -2.76
CA THR A 241 -14.97 -2.32 -1.62
C THR A 241 -16.13 -1.63 -0.87
N PRO A 242 -16.00 -1.39 0.45
CA PRO A 242 -14.90 -1.84 1.31
C PRO A 242 -14.93 -3.36 1.52
N SER A 243 -13.77 -3.98 1.69
CA SER A 243 -13.63 -5.40 2.07
C SER A 243 -12.69 -5.51 3.26
N ILE A 244 -13.10 -6.21 4.32
CA ILE A 244 -12.25 -6.50 5.48
C ILE A 244 -11.70 -7.92 5.38
N ILE A 245 -10.39 -8.06 5.60
CA ILE A 245 -9.71 -9.35 5.66
C ILE A 245 -8.97 -9.48 6.98
N VAL A 246 -9.25 -10.55 7.72
CA VAL A 246 -8.56 -10.84 9.00
C VAL A 246 -7.47 -11.88 8.79
N ASN A 247 -6.27 -11.52 9.23
CA ASN A 247 -5.00 -12.25 9.15
C ASN A 247 -4.66 -12.80 7.76
N GLY A 248 -5.15 -12.14 6.70
CA GLY A 248 -5.05 -12.64 5.32
C GLY A 248 -5.84 -13.92 5.03
N LYS A 249 -6.56 -14.47 6.02
CA LYS A 249 -7.23 -15.78 5.97
C LYS A 249 -8.73 -15.68 5.78
N TYR A 250 -9.37 -14.65 6.34
CA TYR A 250 -10.83 -14.57 6.39
C TYR A 250 -11.33 -13.31 5.68
N LEU A 251 -11.97 -13.47 4.53
CA LEU A 251 -12.70 -12.40 3.87
C LEU A 251 -14.07 -12.23 4.53
N VAL A 252 -14.30 -11.09 5.19
CA VAL A 252 -15.56 -10.78 5.85
C VAL A 252 -16.68 -10.55 4.82
N LYS A 253 -17.87 -11.09 5.09
CA LYS A 253 -19.10 -11.00 4.28
C LYS A 253 -20.26 -10.42 5.11
N GLY A 254 -20.01 -9.33 5.81
CA GLY A 254 -21.02 -8.66 6.63
C GLY A 254 -22.18 -8.10 5.80
N LYS A 255 -23.37 -8.07 6.40
CA LYS A 255 -24.61 -7.60 5.75
C LYS A 255 -24.80 -6.08 5.85
N SER A 256 -24.00 -5.43 6.69
CA SER A 256 -23.94 -3.99 6.91
C SER A 256 -22.56 -3.61 7.44
N PHE A 257 -22.21 -2.33 7.44
CA PHE A 257 -20.91 -1.88 7.98
C PHE A 257 -20.70 -2.23 9.46
N PRO A 258 -21.66 -2.02 10.38
CA PRO A 258 -21.48 -2.48 11.76
C PRO A 258 -21.33 -3.99 11.87
N ASP A 259 -22.05 -4.75 11.03
CA ASP A 259 -21.94 -6.21 11.00
C ASP A 259 -20.57 -6.67 10.50
N MET A 260 -19.97 -5.99 9.51
CA MET A 260 -18.61 -6.26 9.07
C MET A 260 -17.59 -6.11 10.22
N LEU A 261 -17.69 -5.03 11.00
CA LEU A 261 -16.78 -4.79 12.14
C LEU A 261 -16.99 -5.81 13.25
N ARG A 262 -18.25 -6.13 13.58
CA ARG A 262 -18.60 -7.18 14.54
C ARG A 262 -17.99 -8.53 14.12
N ILE A 263 -18.13 -8.94 12.86
CA ILE A 263 -17.55 -10.19 12.36
C ILE A 263 -16.01 -10.14 12.45
N ALA A 264 -15.39 -9.02 12.10
CA ALA A 264 -13.95 -8.84 12.22
C ALA A 264 -13.47 -9.03 13.66
N ASP A 265 -14.15 -8.46 14.65
CA ASP A 265 -13.80 -8.64 16.08
C ASP A 265 -13.79 -10.11 16.50
N HIS A 266 -14.82 -10.88 16.10
CA HIS A 266 -14.88 -12.31 16.37
C HIS A 266 -13.73 -13.09 15.71
N LEU A 267 -13.38 -12.74 14.47
CA LEU A 267 -12.30 -13.40 13.75
C LEU A 267 -10.92 -13.03 14.32
N ILE A 268 -10.72 -11.79 14.78
CA ILE A 268 -9.52 -11.37 15.51
C ILE A 268 -9.38 -12.20 16.79
N ALA A 269 -10.45 -12.33 17.58
CA ALA A 269 -10.41 -13.14 18.80
C ALA A 269 -10.11 -14.61 18.53
N ARG A 270 -10.62 -15.16 17.42
CA ARG A 270 -10.29 -16.52 16.97
C ARG A 270 -8.80 -16.70 16.68
N GLU A 271 -8.20 -15.78 15.92
CA GLU A 271 -6.77 -15.83 15.60
C GLU A 271 -5.90 -15.67 16.84
N ARG A 272 -6.32 -14.82 17.79
CA ARG A 272 -5.66 -14.67 19.09
C ARG A 272 -5.63 -15.98 19.87
N GLY A 273 -6.76 -16.68 19.95
CA GLY A 273 -6.84 -17.98 20.61
C GLY A 273 -5.97 -19.05 19.94
N ALA A 274 -5.93 -19.06 18.60
CA ALA A 274 -5.08 -19.99 17.85
C ALA A 274 -3.58 -19.72 18.08
N ALA A 275 -3.16 -18.46 18.14
CA ALA A 275 -1.77 -18.09 18.39
C ALA A 275 -1.28 -18.44 19.81
N GLN A 276 -2.19 -18.51 20.80
CA GLN A 276 -1.86 -18.89 22.18
C GLN A 276 -1.79 -20.40 22.41
N ALA A 277 -2.33 -21.20 21.49
CA ALA A 277 -2.34 -22.66 21.58
C ALA A 277 -1.04 -23.31 21.04
N HIS A 278 -0.13 -22.50 20.49
CA HIS A 278 1.14 -22.89 19.90
C HIS A 278 2.30 -22.24 20.65
#